data_AF-A0A966QD03-F1
#
_entry.id   AF-A0A966QD03-F1
#
_cell.length_a   1.000
_cell.length_b   1.000
_cell.length_c   1.000
_cell.angle_alpha   90.00
_cell.angle_beta   90.00
_cell.angle_gamma   90.00
#
_symmetry.space_group_name_H-M   'P 1'
#
loop_
_entity.id
_entity.type
_entity.pdbx_description
1 polymer ?
#
loop_
_entity_poly.entity_id
_entity_poly.type
_entity_poly.pdbx_seq_one_letter_code
_entity_poly.pdbx_strand_id
1 'polypeptide(L)'
;DDTPLAASDLTTLHNTYLGIRPTPTFANSYQGKEMLAIAPNGLTYLANYAFGGSDTSEPKLPVQDTSDSKQLALVAYVRTGDVSVDGQDAPSLDFSSASTTSYVVINPSDAPAGMEKRRYSVDINGNRRFLRLIITKL
;
A
#
# COMPACT_ATOMS: atom_id res chain seq x y z
N ASP A 1 -45.85 41.07 25.78
CA ASP A 1 -44.97 40.31 24.91
C ASP A 1 -43.52 40.54 25.31
N ASP A 2 -42.93 39.52 25.93
CA ASP A 2 -41.49 39.25 25.88
C ASP A 2 -41.26 37.87 26.49
N THR A 3 -41.44 36.85 25.66
CA THR A 3 -40.96 35.49 25.94
C THR A 3 -39.56 35.36 25.33
N PRO A 4 -38.50 35.13 26.13
CA PRO A 4 -37.21 34.75 25.57
C PRO A 4 -37.27 33.33 25.00
N LEU A 5 -36.77 33.21 23.77
CA LEU A 5 -36.70 32.02 22.93
C LEU A 5 -36.03 30.84 23.63
N ALA A 6 -36.56 29.64 23.35
CA ALA A 6 -36.15 28.37 23.91
C ALA A 6 -34.64 28.10 23.75
N ALA A 7 -34.01 27.64 24.83
CA ALA A 7 -32.69 27.03 24.81
C ALA A 7 -32.76 25.62 24.18
N SER A 8 -33.12 25.54 22.90
CA SER A 8 -32.91 24.35 22.07
C SER A 8 -31.68 24.60 21.25
N ASP A 9 -30.53 24.27 21.83
CA ASP A 9 -29.44 23.57 21.18
C ASP A 9 -28.29 23.57 22.17
N LEU A 10 -28.30 22.59 23.08
CA LEU A 10 -27.05 22.07 23.62
C LEU A 10 -26.22 21.66 22.40
N THR A 11 -25.34 22.56 21.97
CA THR A 11 -24.18 22.25 21.15
C THR A 11 -23.37 21.23 21.91
N THR A 12 -23.77 19.98 21.78
CA THR A 12 -22.97 18.82 22.12
C THR A 12 -21.86 18.85 21.09
N LEU A 13 -20.78 19.53 21.46
CA LEU A 13 -19.49 19.40 20.81
C LEU A 13 -19.15 17.90 20.90
N HIS A 14 -19.53 17.16 19.86
CA HIS A 14 -18.85 15.92 19.54
C HIS A 14 -17.42 16.34 19.24
N ASN A 15 -16.57 16.32 20.27
CA ASN A 15 -15.16 16.07 20.10
C ASN A 15 -15.07 14.69 19.47
N THR A 16 -15.28 14.63 18.16
CA THR A 16 -14.85 13.52 17.35
C THR A 16 -13.35 13.54 17.47
N TYR A 17 -12.84 12.76 18.43
CA TYR A 17 -11.45 12.38 18.46
C TYR A 17 -11.26 11.53 17.20
N LEU A 18 -11.07 12.20 16.06
CA LEU A 18 -10.36 11.63 14.93
C LEU A 18 -8.97 11.38 15.48
N GLY A 19 -8.82 10.24 16.16
CA GLY A 19 -7.52 9.67 16.44
C GLY A 19 -6.92 9.42 15.07
N ILE A 20 -6.19 10.42 14.57
CA ILE A 20 -5.27 10.24 13.47
C ILE A 20 -4.29 9.22 14.03
N ARG A 21 -4.56 7.93 13.82
CA ARG A 21 -3.61 6.89 14.17
C ARG A 21 -2.39 7.24 13.33
N PRO A 22 -1.24 7.55 13.95
CA PRO A 22 -0.06 7.95 13.20
C PRO A 22 0.23 6.83 12.20
N THR A 23 0.40 7.22 10.93
CA THR A 23 0.76 6.29 9.87
C THR A 23 2.00 5.51 10.34
N PRO A 24 1.96 4.16 10.37
CA PRO A 24 3.07 3.41 10.97
C PRO A 24 4.31 3.58 10.10
N THR A 25 5.42 4.02 10.69
CA THR A 25 6.71 4.20 10.00
C THR A 25 7.53 2.89 10.03
N PHE A 26 8.56 2.79 9.18
CA PHE A 26 9.48 1.65 9.21
C PHE A 26 10.12 1.50 10.59
N ALA A 27 10.63 2.60 11.17
CA ALA A 27 11.29 2.62 12.47
C ALA A 27 10.37 2.14 13.61
N ASN A 28 9.08 2.48 13.55
CA ASN A 28 8.11 2.03 14.55
C ASN A 28 7.70 0.56 14.36
N SER A 29 7.72 0.06 13.12
CA SER A 29 7.33 -1.32 12.76
C SER A 29 8.48 -2.32 12.91
N TYR A 30 9.73 -1.84 12.88
CA TYR A 30 10.97 -2.61 13.00
C TYR A 30 11.96 -1.89 13.94
N GLN A 31 11.61 -1.80 15.21
CA GLN A 31 12.41 -1.07 16.20
C GLN A 31 13.84 -1.61 16.30
N GLY A 32 14.82 -0.70 16.31
CA GLY A 32 16.25 -1.06 16.38
C GLY A 32 16.80 -1.72 15.11
N LYS A 33 16.05 -1.72 13.99
CA LYS A 33 16.54 -2.16 12.67
C LYS A 33 16.72 -0.95 11.77
N GLU A 34 17.93 -0.79 11.25
CA GLU A 34 18.24 0.23 10.25
C GLU A 34 17.93 -0.30 8.84
N MET A 35 17.12 0.45 8.10
CA MET A 35 16.67 0.06 6.76
C MET A 35 17.82 0.02 5.73
N LEU A 36 18.85 0.85 5.93
CA LEU A 36 20.02 0.98 5.05
C LEU A 36 21.22 0.16 5.49
N ALA A 37 21.20 -0.44 6.68
CA ALA A 37 22.40 -1.08 7.24
C ALA A 37 22.72 -2.47 6.66
N ILE A 38 21.88 -3.05 5.77
CA ILE A 38 22.04 -4.46 5.39
C ILE A 38 21.51 -4.72 3.98
N ALA A 39 22.38 -5.17 3.06
CA ALA A 39 22.01 -6.24 2.12
C ALA A 39 22.63 -7.53 2.67
N PRO A 40 21.94 -8.69 2.68
CA PRO A 40 20.77 -9.10 1.88
C PRO A 40 19.41 -8.96 2.58
N ASN A 41 19.37 -8.68 3.89
CA ASN A 41 18.13 -8.73 4.68
C ASN A 41 17.35 -7.40 4.73
N GLY A 42 17.97 -6.25 4.45
CA GLY A 42 17.29 -4.95 4.44
C GLY A 42 16.29 -4.80 3.30
N LEU A 43 16.57 -5.40 2.14
CA LEU A 43 15.59 -5.54 1.04
C LEU A 43 14.38 -6.37 1.49
N THR A 44 14.62 -7.46 2.23
CA THR A 44 13.56 -8.27 2.82
C THR A 44 12.74 -7.46 3.83
N TYR A 45 13.37 -6.67 4.70
CA TYR A 45 12.63 -5.82 5.65
C TYR A 45 11.84 -4.71 4.96
N LEU A 46 12.41 -4.07 3.93
CA LEU A 46 11.71 -3.05 3.15
C LEU A 46 10.52 -3.66 2.40
N ALA A 47 10.70 -4.83 1.79
CA ALA A 47 9.62 -5.56 1.14
C ALA A 47 8.53 -5.97 2.14
N ASN A 48 8.93 -6.55 3.28
CA ASN A 48 7.99 -6.94 4.33
C ASN A 48 7.21 -5.73 4.82
N TYR A 49 7.88 -4.62 5.12
CA TYR A 49 7.27 -3.38 5.58
C TYR A 49 6.27 -2.80 4.57
N ALA A 50 6.67 -2.71 3.30
CA ALA A 50 5.83 -2.20 2.22
C ALA A 50 4.56 -3.03 2.05
N PHE A 51 4.65 -4.33 2.30
CA PHE A 51 3.54 -5.28 2.27
C PHE A 51 2.92 -5.56 3.65
N GLY A 52 3.12 -4.66 4.63
CA GLY A 52 2.37 -4.65 5.89
C GLY A 52 2.95 -5.49 7.03
N GLY A 53 4.09 -6.15 6.82
CA GLY A 53 4.79 -6.90 7.85
C GLY A 53 5.46 -6.00 8.89
N SER A 54 5.71 -6.57 10.07
CA SER A 54 6.44 -5.98 11.20
C SER A 54 7.37 -7.01 11.83
N ASP A 55 7.99 -6.67 12.97
CA ASP A 55 8.71 -7.60 13.84
C ASP A 55 7.86 -8.78 14.38
N THR A 56 6.55 -8.63 14.37
CA THR A 56 5.56 -9.51 15.01
C THR A 56 4.45 -9.98 14.08
N SER A 57 4.39 -9.44 12.85
CA SER A 57 3.36 -9.75 11.86
C SER A 57 3.99 -10.07 10.50
N GLU A 58 3.49 -11.12 9.85
CA GLU A 58 3.93 -11.51 8.52
C GLU A 58 3.43 -10.54 7.43
N PRO A 59 4.24 -10.31 6.38
CA PRO A 59 3.82 -9.46 5.25
C PRO A 59 2.76 -10.15 4.38
N LYS A 60 1.87 -9.34 3.81
CA LYS A 60 0.89 -9.78 2.81
C LYS A 60 1.50 -9.71 1.41
N LEU A 61 2.22 -10.77 1.03
CA LEU A 61 2.91 -10.84 -0.26
C LEU A 61 1.94 -10.60 -1.44
N PRO A 62 2.40 -9.97 -2.53
CA PRO A 62 1.61 -9.81 -3.74
C PRO A 62 1.13 -11.16 -4.28
N VAL A 63 -0.12 -11.21 -4.70
CA VAL A 63 -0.74 -12.40 -5.30
C VAL A 63 -1.09 -12.13 -6.75
N GLN A 64 -0.97 -13.16 -7.59
CA GLN A 64 -1.43 -13.08 -8.96
C GLN A 64 -2.96 -13.01 -9.00
N ASP A 65 -3.48 -12.05 -9.75
CA ASP A 65 -4.91 -11.97 -10.07
C ASP A 65 -5.15 -12.60 -11.45
N THR A 66 -5.91 -13.70 -11.46
CA THR A 66 -6.20 -14.50 -12.65
C THR A 66 -7.63 -14.29 -13.17
N SER A 67 -8.32 -13.25 -12.72
CA SER A 67 -9.71 -12.96 -13.12
C SER A 67 -9.87 -12.60 -14.61
N ASP A 68 -8.83 -12.04 -15.23
CA ASP A 68 -8.79 -11.70 -16.66
C ASP A 68 -7.63 -12.42 -17.37
N SER A 69 -7.96 -13.30 -18.30
CA SER A 69 -6.97 -14.07 -19.08
C SER A 69 -6.20 -13.22 -20.10
N LYS A 70 -6.62 -11.99 -20.37
CA LYS A 70 -5.93 -11.04 -21.27
C LYS A 70 -4.95 -10.13 -20.53
N GLN A 71 -4.87 -10.24 -19.21
CA GLN A 71 -3.98 -9.43 -18.39
C GLN A 71 -3.06 -10.28 -17.53
N LEU A 72 -1.84 -9.78 -17.36
CA LEU A 72 -0.98 -10.19 -16.25
C LEU A 72 -1.18 -9.17 -15.14
N ALA A 73 -1.69 -9.62 -13.99
CA ALA A 73 -2.02 -8.74 -12.88
C ALA A 73 -1.48 -9.25 -11.54
N LEU A 74 -1.04 -8.30 -10.71
CA LEU A 74 -0.63 -8.51 -9.32
C LEU A 74 -1.50 -7.65 -8.41
N VAL A 75 -1.98 -8.23 -7.32
CA VAL A 75 -2.69 -7.53 -6.25
C VAL A 75 -1.81 -7.53 -5.00
N ALA A 76 -1.59 -6.35 -4.43
CA ALA A 76 -0.79 -6.18 -3.23
C ALA A 76 -1.49 -5.26 -2.23
N TYR A 77 -1.32 -5.54 -0.94
CA TYR A 77 -1.60 -4.57 0.11
C TYR A 77 -0.35 -3.73 0.31
N VAL A 78 -0.43 -2.46 -0.04
CA VAL A 78 0.70 -1.54 -0.04
C VAL A 78 0.52 -0.51 1.06
N ARG A 79 1.53 -0.34 1.91
CA ARG A 79 1.53 0.69 2.95
C ARG A 79 1.45 2.09 2.33
N THR A 80 0.58 2.93 2.86
CA THR A 80 0.46 4.34 2.45
C THR A 80 1.35 5.19 3.36
N GLY A 81 2.24 6.01 2.79
CA GLY A 81 3.13 6.87 3.59
C GLY A 81 4.52 7.06 2.97
N ASP A 82 5.52 6.45 3.59
CA ASP A 82 6.96 6.65 3.36
C ASP A 82 7.60 5.68 2.35
N VAL A 83 6.77 4.88 1.67
CA VAL A 83 7.19 3.96 0.61
C VAL A 83 6.35 4.15 -0.65
N SER A 84 7.01 4.11 -1.80
CA SER A 84 6.40 3.94 -3.11
C SER A 84 6.48 2.48 -3.54
N VAL A 85 5.39 1.97 -4.10
CA VAL A 85 5.35 0.66 -4.76
C VAL A 85 4.79 0.83 -6.16
N ASP A 86 5.63 0.62 -7.15
CA ASP A 86 5.35 0.83 -8.57
C ASP A 86 5.39 -0.49 -9.31
N GLY A 87 4.49 -0.67 -10.28
CA GLY A 87 4.52 -1.83 -11.16
C GLY A 87 5.52 -1.59 -12.28
N GLN A 88 6.24 -2.64 -12.68
CA GLN A 88 7.06 -2.62 -13.89
C GLN A 88 6.81 -3.84 -14.74
N ASP A 89 6.65 -3.63 -16.04
CA ASP A 89 6.51 -4.71 -17.01
C ASP A 89 7.60 -4.70 -18.07
N ALA A 90 7.95 -5.89 -18.55
CA ALA A 90 8.93 -6.09 -19.61
C ALA A 90 8.57 -7.29 -20.48
N PRO A 91 9.00 -7.33 -21.76
CA PRO A 91 8.81 -8.49 -22.63
C PRO A 91 9.75 -9.66 -22.28
N SER A 92 10.75 -9.43 -21.43
CA SER A 92 11.76 -10.41 -21.03
C SER A 92 12.06 -10.33 -19.53
N LEU A 93 12.78 -11.32 -18.98
CA LEU A 93 13.29 -11.27 -17.60
C LEU A 93 14.42 -10.25 -17.40
N ASP A 94 14.99 -9.74 -18.49
CA ASP A 94 15.79 -8.53 -18.44
C ASP A 94 14.84 -7.31 -18.43
N PHE A 95 14.85 -6.61 -17.29
CA PHE A 95 14.06 -5.41 -17.05
C PHE A 95 14.82 -4.11 -17.40
N SER A 96 15.93 -4.20 -18.13
CA SER A 96 16.66 -3.02 -18.64
C SER A 96 15.78 -2.09 -19.49
N SER A 97 14.77 -2.64 -20.18
CA SER A 97 13.80 -1.91 -21.00
C SER A 97 12.40 -1.85 -20.36
N ALA A 98 12.29 -1.99 -19.05
CA ALA A 98 10.99 -2.07 -18.39
C ALA A 98 10.21 -0.74 -18.46
N SER A 99 8.90 -0.83 -18.68
CA SER A 99 7.96 0.27 -18.53
C SER A 99 7.32 0.25 -17.15
N THR A 100 7.10 1.43 -16.57
CA THR A 100 6.26 1.54 -15.36
C THR A 100 4.81 1.29 -15.76
N THR A 101 4.11 0.47 -14.99
CA THR A 101 2.65 0.31 -15.09
C THR A 101 1.96 0.96 -13.91
N SER A 102 0.86 1.64 -14.19
CA SER A 102 -0.01 2.25 -13.19
C SER A 102 -0.73 1.19 -12.35
N TYR A 103 -1.22 1.60 -11.19
CA TYR A 103 -2.11 0.79 -10.38
C TYR A 103 -3.50 1.41 -10.27
N VAL A 104 -4.48 0.57 -9.95
CA VAL A 104 -5.79 1.00 -9.46
C VAL A 104 -5.95 0.58 -8.00
N VAL A 105 -6.48 1.46 -7.16
CA VAL A 105 -6.85 1.09 -5.79
C VAL A 105 -8.15 0.31 -5.84
N ILE A 106 -8.15 -0.89 -5.26
CA ILE A 106 -9.31 -1.79 -5.23
C ILE A 106 -9.82 -1.87 -3.80
N ASN A 107 -11.11 -1.58 -3.62
CA ASN A 107 -11.82 -1.73 -2.35
C ASN A 107 -11.04 -1.14 -1.15
N PRO A 108 -10.84 0.19 -1.12
CA PRO A 108 -10.08 0.84 -0.05
C PRO A 108 -10.67 0.60 1.35
N SER A 109 -11.96 0.25 1.46
CA SER A 109 -12.62 -0.09 2.73
C SER A 109 -12.08 -1.35 3.40
N ASP A 110 -11.57 -2.31 2.63
CA ASP A 110 -11.15 -3.63 3.12
C ASP A 110 -9.63 -3.68 3.36
N ALA A 111 -8.93 -2.59 3.09
CA ALA A 111 -7.51 -2.48 3.35
C ALA A 111 -7.28 -2.24 4.86
N PRO A 112 -6.30 -2.94 5.48
CA PRO A 112 -5.89 -2.63 6.84
C PRO A 112 -5.50 -1.15 6.99
N ALA A 113 -5.67 -0.60 8.19
CA ALA A 113 -5.32 0.79 8.46
C ALA A 113 -3.87 1.11 8.05
N GLY A 114 -3.68 2.22 7.33
CA GLY A 114 -2.37 2.63 6.79
C GLY A 114 -1.92 1.81 5.57
N MET A 115 -2.83 1.11 4.90
CA MET A 115 -2.55 0.39 3.66
C MET A 115 -3.64 0.65 2.61
N GLU A 116 -3.28 0.45 1.36
CA GLU A 116 -4.16 0.39 0.20
C GLU A 116 -4.03 -0.98 -0.46
N LYS A 117 -5.16 -1.58 -0.86
CA LYS A 117 -5.13 -2.71 -1.76
C LYS A 117 -5.03 -2.18 -3.20
N ARG A 118 -3.94 -2.49 -3.88
CA ARG A 118 -3.62 -2.01 -5.24
C ARG A 118 -3.57 -3.17 -6.21
N ARG A 119 -4.08 -2.96 -7.43
CA ARG A 119 -3.92 -3.87 -8.57
C ARG A 119 -3.06 -3.21 -9.62
N TYR A 120 -1.99 -3.91 -9.98
CA TYR A 120 -1.07 -3.57 -11.06
C TYR A 120 -1.34 -4.53 -12.20
N SER A 121 -1.59 -4.03 -13.41
CA SER A 121 -1.95 -4.88 -14.54
C SER A 121 -1.31 -4.41 -15.83
N VAL A 122 -0.99 -5.37 -16.69
CA VAL A 122 -0.53 -5.13 -18.06
C VAL A 122 -1.24 -6.09 -19.01
N ASP A 123 -1.62 -5.59 -20.18
CA ASP A 123 -2.21 -6.44 -21.22
C ASP A 123 -1.14 -7.35 -21.83
N ILE A 124 -1.45 -8.64 -21.92
CA ILE A 124 -0.55 -9.60 -22.55
C ILE A 124 -0.72 -9.64 -24.06
N ASN A 125 -1.91 -9.33 -24.62
CA ASN A 125 -2.16 -9.22 -26.08
C ASN A 125 -1.51 -10.34 -26.94
N GLY A 126 -1.40 -11.56 -26.41
CA GLY A 126 -0.75 -12.69 -27.09
C GLY A 126 0.79 -12.71 -27.01
N ASN A 127 1.41 -11.70 -26.40
CA ASN A 127 2.85 -11.61 -26.16
C ASN A 127 3.20 -12.06 -24.74
N ARG A 128 4.41 -12.62 -24.59
CA ARG A 128 4.97 -12.88 -23.26
C ARG A 128 5.29 -11.55 -22.58
N ARG A 129 4.81 -11.40 -21.35
CA ARG A 129 5.11 -10.27 -20.46
C ARG A 129 5.56 -10.80 -19.11
N PHE A 130 6.40 -10.02 -18.45
CA PHE A 130 6.78 -10.18 -17.06
C PHE A 130 6.33 -8.94 -16.32
N LEU A 131 5.79 -9.11 -15.12
CA LEU A 131 5.34 -8.03 -14.25
C LEU A 131 6.01 -8.21 -12.89
N ARG A 132 6.60 -7.14 -12.37
CA ARG A 132 7.16 -7.09 -11.02
C ARG A 132 6.69 -5.82 -10.30
N LEU A 133 6.84 -5.81 -8.98
CA LEU A 133 6.70 -4.62 -8.18
C LEU A 133 8.08 -4.13 -7.76
N ILE A 134 8.29 -2.82 -7.84
CA ILE A 134 9.46 -2.13 -7.31
C ILE A 134 9.07 -1.33 -6.10
N ILE A 135 9.91 -1.37 -5.08
CA ILE A 135 9.70 -0.68 -3.82
C ILE A 135 10.80 0.36 -3.68
N THR A 136 10.39 1.61 -3.52
CA THR A 136 11.30 2.74 -3.34
C THR A 136 10.91 3.45 -2.05
N LYS A 137 11.89 3.76 -1.20
CA LYS A 137 11.64 4.65 -0.07
C LYS A 137 11.53 6.10 -0.57
N LEU A 138 10.55 6.83 -0.03
CA LEU A 138 10.38 8.27 -0.26
C LEU A 138 11.26 9.10 0.67
#